data_AF-P30814-F1
#
_entry.id   AF-P30814-F1
#
_cell.length_a   1.000
_cell.length_b   1.000
_cell.length_c   1.000
_cell.angle_alpha   90.00
_cell.angle_beta   90.00
_cell.angle_gamma   90.00
#
_symmetry.space_group_name_H-M   'P 1'
#
loop_
_entity.id
_entity.type
_entity.pdbx_description
1 polymer ?
#
loop_
_entity_poly.entity_id
_entity_poly.type
_entity_poly.pdbx_seq_one_letter_code
_entity_poly.pdbx_strand_id
1 'polypeptide(L)' 'RIFDTSCKGFYDRGLFAQLDRVCEDCYNLYRKPHVAAECRRDCYTTEVFESCLKDLMMHDFINEYKEMALMVS' A
#
# COMPACT_ATOMS: atom_id res chain seq x y z
N ARG A 1 11.22 3.15 8.17
CA ARG A 1 9.97 3.16 7.39
C ARG A 1 9.38 4.56 7.47
N ILE A 2 9.16 5.20 6.32
CA ILE A 2 8.48 6.50 6.25
C ILE A 2 7.00 6.16 6.09
N PHE A 3 6.20 6.48 7.10
CA PHE A 3 4.75 6.37 7.04
C PHE A 3 4.16 7.75 6.79
N ASP A 4 3.07 7.79 6.05
CA ASP A 4 2.30 9.02 5.89
C ASP A 4 1.65 9.37 7.23
N THR A 5 2.12 10.44 7.87
CA THR A 5 1.61 10.90 9.17
C THR A 5 0.22 11.53 9.06
N SER A 6 -0.28 11.73 7.84
CA SER A 6 -1.61 12.26 7.59
C SER A 6 -2.72 11.21 7.64
N CYS A 7 -2.36 9.92 7.67
CA CYS A 7 -3.30 8.82 7.88
C CYS A 7 -3.91 8.90 9.28
N LYS A 8 -5.16 9.35 9.34
CA LYS A 8 -5.90 9.64 10.59
C LYS A 8 -6.99 8.62 10.88
N GLY A 9 -7.19 7.65 9.99
CA GLY A 9 -8.09 6.54 10.19
C GLY A 9 -7.69 5.64 11.35
N PHE A 10 -8.17 4.40 11.34
CA PHE A 10 -7.91 3.45 12.39
C PHE A 10 -6.42 3.07 12.43
N TYR A 11 -5.74 3.41 13.53
CA TYR A 11 -4.33 3.05 13.69
C TYR A 11 -4.17 1.58 14.11
N ASP A 12 -4.35 0.67 13.15
CA ASP A 12 -4.07 -0.75 13.31
C ASP A 12 -2.70 -1.09 12.71
N ARG A 13 -1.78 -1.49 13.59
CA ARG A 13 -0.42 -1.89 13.17
C ARG A 13 -0.42 -3.09 12.21
N GLY A 14 -1.38 -3.99 12.34
CA GLY A 14 -1.59 -5.14 11.45
C GLY A 14 -2.03 -4.71 10.05
N LEU A 15 -3.03 -3.81 9.95
CA LEU A 15 -3.45 -3.25 8.66
C LEU A 15 -2.31 -2.51 7.96
N PHE A 16 -1.61 -1.63 8.68
CA PHE A 16 -0.44 -0.94 8.13
C PHE A 16 0.65 -1.91 7.69
N ALA A 17 0.91 -2.98 8.44
CA ALA A 17 1.91 -3.97 8.06
C ALA A 17 1.51 -4.78 6.82
N GLN A 18 0.21 -5.06 6.64
CA GLN A 18 -0.31 -5.77 5.48
C GLN A 18 -0.28 -4.90 4.22
N LEU A 19 -0.74 -3.64 4.32
CA LEU A 19 -0.66 -2.66 3.22
C LEU A 19 0.80 -2.38 2.84
N ASP A 20 1.68 -2.19 3.82
CA ASP A 20 3.09 -1.91 3.56
C ASP A 20 3.83 -3.07 2.91
N ARG A 21 3.40 -4.32 3.14
CA ARG A 21 3.98 -5.50 2.49
C ARG A 21 3.82 -5.42 0.98
N VAL A 22 2.66 -5.00 0.49
CA VAL A 22 2.43 -4.79 -0.96
C VAL A 22 3.45 -3.82 -1.54
N CYS A 23 3.70 -2.70 -0.86
CA CYS A 23 4.66 -1.70 -1.31
C CYS A 23 6.11 -2.18 -1.28
N GLU A 24 6.49 -2.95 -0.25
CA GLU A 24 7.84 -3.55 -0.16
C GLU A 24 8.05 -4.63 -1.22
N ASP A 25 7.08 -5.51 -1.45
CA ASP A 25 7.15 -6.56 -2.47
C ASP A 25 7.22 -5.95 -3.88
N CYS A 26 6.44 -4.89 -4.12
CA CYS A 26 6.48 -4.13 -5.37
C CYS A 26 7.81 -3.40 -5.56
N TYR A 27 8.38 -2.83 -4.49
CA TYR A 27 9.74 -2.30 -4.53
C TYR A 27 10.76 -3.39 -4.85
N ASN A 28 10.63 -4.59 -4.28
CA ASN A 28 11.53 -5.70 -4.58
C ASN A 28 11.42 -6.17 -6.03
N LEU A 29 10.23 -6.08 -6.63
CA LEU A 29 9.99 -6.35 -8.05
C LEU A 29 10.71 -5.34 -8.96
N TYR A 30 10.52 -4.03 -8.72
CA TYR A 30 11.06 -2.99 -9.60
C TYR A 30 12.47 -2.51 -9.24
N ARG A 31 12.94 -2.79 -8.02
CA ARG A 31 14.20 -2.30 -7.44
C ARG A 31 14.34 -0.77 -7.50
N LYS A 32 13.22 -0.06 -7.36
CA LYS A 32 13.13 1.41 -7.48
C LYS A 32 12.56 2.01 -6.18
N PRO A 33 13.36 2.71 -5.36
CA PRO A 33 12.91 3.22 -4.06
C PRO A 33 11.69 4.14 -4.11
N HIS A 34 11.51 4.88 -5.20
CA HIS A 34 10.35 5.75 -5.36
C HIS A 34 9.04 4.97 -5.43
N VAL A 35 9.03 3.72 -5.94
CA VAL A 35 7.82 2.90 -6.02
C VAL A 35 7.22 2.68 -4.64
N ALA A 36 8.04 2.33 -3.64
CA ALA A 36 7.56 2.15 -2.27
C ALA A 36 7.03 3.45 -1.65
N ALA A 37 7.64 4.60 -1.98
CA ALA A 37 7.21 5.89 -1.45
C ALA A 37 5.87 6.35 -2.07
N GLU A 38 5.72 6.23 -3.39
CA GLU A 38 4.47 6.51 -4.11
C GLU A 38 3.34 5.56 -3.71
N CYS A 39 3.67 4.29 -3.48
CA CYS A 39 2.72 3.26 -3.05
C CYS A 39 2.12 3.54 -1.66
N ARG A 40 2.88 4.15 -0.74
CA ARG A 40 2.41 4.48 0.63
C ARG A 40 1.71 5.82 0.75
N ARG A 41 1.89 6.70 -0.23
CA ARG A 41 1.34 8.06 -0.18
C ARG A 41 -0.18 7.99 -0.08
N ASP A 42 -0.78 9.02 0.51
CA ASP A 42 -2.23 9.15 0.61
C ASP A 42 -2.84 7.87 1.22
N CYS A 43 -2.14 7.30 2.20
CA CYS A 43 -2.59 6.13 2.94
C CYS A 43 -2.92 4.92 2.05
N TYR A 44 -2.06 4.64 1.08
CA TYR A 44 -2.19 3.49 0.15
C TYR A 44 -3.39 3.61 -0.81
N THR A 45 -3.97 4.81 -0.97
CA THR A 45 -5.09 5.05 -1.90
C THR A 45 -4.65 5.51 -3.30
N THR A 46 -3.36 5.36 -3.62
CA THR A 46 -2.81 5.76 -4.92
C THR A 46 -3.04 4.72 -6.02
N GLU A 47 -3.01 5.17 -7.27
CA GLU A 47 -3.01 4.26 -8.43
C GLU A 47 -1.77 3.35 -8.45
N VAL A 48 -0.65 3.80 -7.86
CA VAL A 48 0.58 2.99 -7.74
C VAL A 48 0.35 1.78 -6.84
N PHE A 49 -0.37 1.94 -5.74
CA PHE A 49 -0.75 0.83 -4.87
C PHE A 49 -1.58 -0.22 -5.61
N GLU A 50 -2.58 0.22 -6.40
CA GLU A 50 -3.37 -0.68 -7.24
C GLU A 50 -2.55 -1.37 -8.32
N SER A 51 -1.63 -0.65 -8.99
CA SER A 51 -0.71 -1.25 -9.95
C SER A 51 0.13 -2.34 -9.29
N CYS A 52 0.70 -2.05 -8.11
CA CYS A 52 1.48 -3.03 -7.36
C CYS A 52 0.69 -4.31 -7.07
N LEU A 53 -0.60 -4.23 -6.71
CA LEU A 53 -1.43 -5.43 -6.54
C LEU A 53 -1.55 -6.22 -7.85
N LYS A 54 -1.71 -5.57 -9.00
CA LYS A 54 -1.77 -6.24 -10.30
C LYS A 54 -0.45 -6.90 -10.66
N ASP A 55 0.66 -6.16 -10.51
CA ASP A 55 2.01 -6.61 -10.86
C ASP A 55 2.51 -7.74 -9.96
N LEU A 56 2.01 -7.81 -8.72
CA LEU A 56 2.23 -8.91 -7.77
C LEU A 56 1.25 -10.08 -7.95
N MET A 57 0.44 -10.09 -9.02
CA MET A 57 -0.57 -11.13 -9.30
C MET A 57 -1.67 -11.23 -8.23
N MET A 58 -1.95 -10.15 -7.50
CA MET A 58 -2.98 -10.03 -6.45
C MET A 58 -4.26 -9.34 -6.95
N HIS A 59 -4.57 -9.44 -8.24
CA HIS A 59 -5.69 -8.74 -8.87
C HIS A 59 -7.06 -9.08 -8.26
N ASP A 60 -7.25 -10.33 -7.82
CA ASP A 60 -8.49 -10.77 -7.16
C ASP A 60 -8.72 -10.10 -5.79
N PHE A 61 -7.67 -9.58 -5.17
CA PHE A 61 -7.71 -8.96 -3.84
C PHE A 61 -7.74 -7.42 -3.89
N ILE A 62 -7.82 -6.81 -5.08
CA ILE A 62 -7.76 -5.34 -5.21
C ILE A 62 -8.81 -4.65 -4.35
N ASN A 63 -10.06 -5.12 -4.38
CA ASN A 63 -11.14 -4.50 -3.61
C ASN A 63 -10.93 -4.65 -2.10
N GLU A 64 -10.51 -5.84 -1.63
CA GLU A 64 -10.21 -6.10 -0.21
C GLU A 64 -9.10 -5.17 0.30
N TYR A 65 -8.02 -5.02 -0.47
CA TYR A 65 -6.91 -4.14 -0.08
C TYR A 65 -7.27 -2.66 -0.16
N LYS A 66 -8.14 -2.25 -1.11
CA LYS A 66 -8.69 -0.89 -1.14
C LYS A 66 -9.56 -0.60 0.07
N GLU A 67 -10.40 -1.54 0.48
CA GLU A 67 -11.21 -1.41 1.71
C GLU A 67 -10.32 -1.27 2.95
N MET A 68 -9.26 -2.08 3.06
CA MET A 68 -8.26 -1.93 4.13
C MET A 68 -7.57 -0.56 4.10
N ALA A 69 -7.20 -0.04 2.93
CA ALA A 69 -6.60 1.29 2.79
C ALA A 69 -7.55 2.41 3.24
N LEU A 70 -8.85 2.29 2.92
CA LEU A 70 -9.88 3.23 3.37
C LEU A 70 -10.08 3.23 4.89
N MET A 71 -9.79 2.12 5.59
CA MET A 71 -9.89 2.08 7.05
C MET A 71 -8.80 2.88 7.74
N VAL A 72 -7.62 3.05 7.11
CA VAL A 72 -6.46 3.74 7.71
C VAL A 72 -6.27 5.17 7.21
N SER A 73 -6.92 5.53 6.10
CA SER A 73 -6.92 6.89 5.52
C SER A 73 -7.59 7.88 6.48
#